data_AF-A0A522C9G2-F1
#
_entry.id   AF-A0A522C9G2-F1
#
_cell.length_a   1.000
_cell.length_b   1.000
_cell.length_c   1.000
_cell.angle_alpha   90.00
_cell.angle_beta   90.00
_cell.angle_gamma   90.00
#
_symmetry.space_group_name_H-M   'P 1'
#
loop_
_entity.id
_entity.type
_entity.pdbx_description
1 polymer ?
#
loop_
_entity_poly.entity_id
_entity_poly.type
_entity_poly.pdbx_seq_one_letter_code
_entity_poly.pdbx_strand_id
1 'polypeptide(L)' 'MKAMGSLRQKIGEMERDEIITALKESNWIMARAARKLGITERMIGYKIKKYGIKEVRWIKAAVQEERTAD' A
#
# COMPACT_ATOMS: atom_id res chain seq x y z
N MET A 1 1.02 28.31 -16.60
CA MET A 1 1.18 27.99 -15.17
C MET A 1 0.33 26.77 -14.85
N LYS A 2 0.90 25.71 -14.25
CA LYS A 2 0.13 24.53 -13.83
C LYS A 2 -0.78 24.96 -12.69
N ALA A 3 -2.10 24.81 -12.82
CA ALA A 3 -3.03 25.15 -11.75
C ALA A 3 -2.61 24.44 -10.46
N MET A 4 -2.46 25.20 -9.36
CA MET A 4 -2.18 24.61 -8.06
C MET A 4 -3.35 23.69 -7.71
N GLY A 5 -3.10 22.38 -7.66
CA GLY A 5 -4.11 21.40 -7.28
C GLY A 5 -4.73 21.75 -5.92
N SER A 6 -6.00 21.38 -5.74
CA SER A 6 -6.70 21.58 -4.47
C SER A 6 -5.90 20.95 -3.30
N LEU A 7 -6.11 21.43 -2.07
CA LEU A 7 -5.48 20.85 -0.87
C LEU A 7 -5.69 19.32 -0.79
N ARG A 8 -6.91 18.86 -1.13
CA ARG A 8 -7.25 17.44 -1.19
C ARG A 8 -6.39 16.66 -2.17
N GLN A 9 -6.08 17.25 -3.33
CA GLN A 9 -5.23 16.62 -4.33
C GLN A 9 -3.79 16.50 -3.81
N LYS A 10 -3.23 17.59 -3.26
CA LYS A 10 -1.86 17.60 -2.72
C LYS A 10 -1.66 16.58 -1.59
N ILE A 11 -2.61 16.50 -0.65
CA ILE A 11 -2.59 15.50 0.41
C ILE A 11 -2.66 14.08 -0.17
N GLY A 12 -3.48 13.87 -1.20
CA GLY A 12 -3.59 12.58 -1.87
C GLY A 12 -2.31 12.14 -2.58
N GLU A 13 -1.62 13.08 -3.24
CA GLU A 13 -0.32 12.85 -3.89
C GLU A 13 0.75 12.50 -2.84
N MET A 14 0.87 13.30 -1.78
CA MET A 14 1.80 13.02 -0.68
C MET A 14 1.52 11.66 -0.01
N GLU A 15 0.25 11.35 0.29
CA GLU A 15 -0.12 10.07 0.89
C GLU A 15 0.21 8.89 -0.03
N ARG A 16 0.00 9.04 -1.35
CA ARG A 16 0.35 8.02 -2.34
C ARG A 16 1.86 7.78 -2.37
N ASP A 17 2.66 8.84 -2.35
CA ASP A 17 4.11 8.74 -2.45
C ASP A 17 4.71 8.10 -1.19
N GLU A 18 4.21 8.45 0.00
CA GLU A 18 4.61 7.79 1.25
C GLU A 18 4.27 6.29 1.26
N ILE A 19 3.11 5.91 0.73
CA ILE A 19 2.74 4.49 0.60
C ILE A 19 3.69 3.76 -0.34
N ILE A 20 4.06 4.35 -1.47
CA ILE A 20 4.98 3.74 -2.43
C ILE A 20 6.37 3.61 -1.83
N THR A 21 6.86 4.62 -1.12
CA THR A 21 8.15 4.58 -0.43
C THR A 21 8.19 3.45 0.60
N ALA A 22 7.19 3.38 1.47
CA ALA A 22 7.10 2.32 2.47
C ALA A 22 6.99 0.92 1.84
N LEU A 23 6.29 0.78 0.71
CA LEU A 23 6.22 -0.46 -0.05
C LEU A 23 7.59 -0.86 -0.61
N LYS A 24 8.33 0.06 -1.24
CA LYS A 24 9.67 -0.20 -1.79
C LYS A 24 10.64 -0.65 -0.70
N GLU A 25 10.69 0.07 0.42
CA GLU A 25 11.56 -0.27 1.56
C GLU A 25 11.16 -1.57 2.25
N SER A 26 9.92 -2.02 2.04
CA SER A 26 9.37 -3.26 2.58
C SER A 26 9.43 -4.43 1.60
N ASN A 27 10.17 -4.32 0.48
CA ASN A 27 10.18 -5.31 -0.60
C ASN A 27 8.77 -5.66 -1.11
N TRP A 28 7.90 -4.65 -1.22
CA TRP A 28 6.51 -4.74 -1.65
C TRP A 28 5.62 -5.63 -0.77
N ILE A 29 6.06 -5.95 0.44
CA ILE A 29 5.27 -6.67 1.44
C ILE A 29 4.34 -5.69 2.14
N MET A 30 3.04 -5.79 1.86
CA MET A 30 2.02 -4.89 2.40
C MET A 30 2.02 -4.84 3.94
N ALA A 31 2.16 -5.99 4.61
CA ALA A 31 2.16 -6.08 6.06
C ALA A 31 3.32 -5.30 6.71
N ARG A 32 4.50 -5.31 6.07
CA ARG A 32 5.69 -4.57 6.53
C ARG A 32 5.51 -3.07 6.29
N ALA A 33 5.00 -2.69 5.11
CA ALA A 33 4.72 -1.30 4.77
C ALA A 33 3.67 -0.69 5.71
N ALA A 34 2.60 -1.42 6.03
CA ALA A 34 1.56 -1.00 6.97
C ALA A 34 2.15 -0.69 8.36
N ARG A 35 2.98 -1.61 8.89
CA ARG A 35 3.68 -1.42 10.16
C ARG A 35 4.61 -0.21 10.13
N LYS A 36 5.36 -0.01 9.04
CA LYS A 36 6.25 1.13 8.88
C LYS A 36 5.49 2.47 8.89
N LEU A 37 4.32 2.51 8.26
CA LEU A 37 3.46 3.70 8.21
C LEU A 37 2.62 3.90 9.48
N GLY A 38 2.68 2.99 10.46
CA GLY A 38 1.86 3.09 11.67
C GLY A 38 0.36 2.91 11.43
N ILE A 39 -0.03 2.18 10.37
CA ILE A 39 -1.43 1.92 10.02
C ILE A 39 -1.71 0.42 9.92
N THR A 40 -3.00 0.06 9.86
CA THR A 40 -3.40 -1.34 9.69
C THR A 40 -3.21 -1.81 8.24
N GLU A 41 -3.02 -3.12 8.06
CA GLU A 41 -3.01 -3.77 6.74
C GLU A 41 -4.28 -3.44 5.92
N ARG A 42 -5.43 -3.34 6.59
CA ARG A 42 -6.70 -2.99 5.95
C ARG A 42 -6.66 -1.56 5.39
N MET A 43 -6.14 -0.61 6.15
CA MET A 43 -6.03 0.78 5.72
C MET A 43 -5.11 0.94 4.52
N ILE A 44 -3.90 0.38 4.56
CA ILE A 44 -2.99 0.47 3.42
C ILE A 44 -3.59 -0.22 2.19
N GLY A 45 -4.29 -1.35 2.34
CA GLY A 45 -5.00 -2.04 1.25
C GLY A 45 -6.05 -1.15 0.59
N TYR A 46 -6.86 -0.43 1.38
CA TYR A 46 -7.79 0.55 0.84
C TYR A 46 -7.10 1.68 0.08
N LYS A 47 -5.98 2.19 0.59
CA LYS A 47 -5.24 3.28 -0.04
C LYS A 47 -4.53 2.83 -1.33
N ILE A 48 -3.98 1.62 -1.35
CA ILE A 48 -3.43 0.97 -2.56
C ILE A 48 -4.50 0.92 -3.65
N LYS A 49 -5.71 0.46 -3.32
CA LYS A 49 -6.84 0.44 -4.26
C LYS A 49 -7.26 1.84 -4.68
N LYS A 50 -7.37 2.77 -3.73
CA LYS A 50 -7.75 4.18 -3.98
C LYS A 50 -6.78 4.88 -4.94
N TYR A 51 -5.48 4.61 -4.80
CA TYR A 51 -4.42 5.28 -5.57
C TYR A 51 -3.90 4.48 -6.77
N GLY A 52 -4.52 3.33 -7.06
CA GLY A 52 -4.19 2.51 -8.22
C GLY A 52 -2.76 1.97 -8.22
N ILE A 53 -2.22 1.60 -7.05
CA ILE A 53 -0.87 1.04 -6.92
C ILE A 53 -0.92 -0.46 -7.25
N LYS A 54 -0.19 -0.91 -8.28
CA LYS A 54 -0.37 -2.25 -8.89
C LYS A 54 0.64 -3.33 -8.45
N GLU A 55 1.71 -2.98 -7.74
CA GLU A 55 2.89 -3.84 -7.58
C GLU A 55 2.99 -4.52 -6.19
N VAL A 56 1.89 -4.62 -5.45
CA VAL A 56 1.91 -5.07 -4.04
C VAL A 56 1.73 -6.58 -3.91
N ARG A 57 2.60 -7.25 -3.12
CA ARG A 57 2.53 -8.70 -2.86
C ARG A 57 1.72 -8.98 -1.59
N TRP A 58 0.73 -9.87 -1.71
CA TRP A 58 -0.11 -10.32 -0.60
C TRP A 58 0.45 -11.61 0.01
N ILE A 59 0.95 -11.56 1.24
CA ILE A 59 1.45 -12.77 1.92
C ILE A 59 0.30 -13.75 2.24
N LYS A 60 -0.93 -13.27 2.48
CA LYS A 60 -2.07 -14.13 2.84
C LYS A 60 -2.51 -15.08 1.72
N ALA A 61 -2.16 -14.81 0.46
CA ALA A 61 -2.44 -15.75 -0.64
C ALA A 61 -1.50 -16.97 -0.62
N ALA A 62 -0.28 -16.84 -0.06
CA ALA A 62 0.72 -17.90 -0.07
C ALA A 62 0.57 -18.91 1.08
N VAL A 63 -0.26 -18.63 2.08
CA VAL A 63 -0.42 -19.48 3.29
C VAL A 63 -1.64 -20.42 3.18
N GLN A 64 -2.48 -20.26 2.15
CA GLN A 64 -3.66 -21.11 1.97
C GLN A 64 -3.37 -22.38 1.15
N GLU A 65 -2.27 -22.45 0.41
CA GLU A 65 -1.92 -23.57 -0.48
C GLU A 65 -1.22 -24.73 0.26
N GLU A 66 -0.62 -24.46 1.43
CA GLU A 66 0.07 -25.48 2.26
C GLU A 66 -0.87 -26.25 3.21
N ARG A 67 -2.16 -25.91 3.31
CA ARG A 67 -3.11 -26.54 4.25
C ARG A 67 -4.07 -27.57 3.63
N THR A 68 -3.95 -27.84 2.34
CA THR A 68 -4.76 -28.88 1.63
C THR A 68 -3.89 -30.02 1.10
N ALA A 69 -2.72 -30.25 1.70
CA ALA A 69 -1.81 -31.34 1.36
C ALA A 69 -1.63 -32.36 2.50
N ASP A 70 -2.55 -32.37 3.47
CA ASP A 70 -2.70 -33.39 4.52
C ASP A 70 -4.12 -34.00 4.47
#